data_AF-A0A6A5R5F1-F1
#
_entry.id   AF-A0A6A5R5F1-F1
#
_cell.length_a   1.000
_cell.length_b   1.000
_cell.length_c   1.000
_cell.angle_alpha   90.00
_cell.angle_beta   90.00
_cell.angle_gamma   90.00
#
_symmetry.space_group_name_H-M   'P 1'
#
loop_
_entity.id
_entity.type
_entity.pdbx_description
1 polymer ?
#
loop_
_entity_poly.entity_id
_entity_poly.type
_entity_poly.pdbx_seq_one_letter_code
_entity_poly.pdbx_strand_id
1 'polypeptide(L)'
;MASRPQGATQGYINPNWPPPGEDGDAVIIIYGYTPKFALYIFALVLFFTLGLGNGWQVSKYRTWYFSTMLVGTVFEIIGYIARGLSAKRNPYKVSYFVIQYFFIVVEPVFFAAAIYTVLSILIRATPDGTRHAPLRPKLILWTFITCDVIATVIQILGAVLIGVAYSNRRDPTRLITPSSKVFYASFWLAVLSIYLRICFRLAETAQGLAGELQSREVYFGTL
;
A
#
# COMPACT_ATOMS: atom_id res chain seq x y z
N MET A 1 10.60 -37.08 19.84
CA MET A 1 10.61 -36.61 18.44
C MET A 1 9.32 -37.05 17.78
N ALA A 2 8.26 -36.23 17.83
CA ALA A 2 7.00 -36.57 17.19
C ALA A 2 7.14 -36.39 15.67
N SER A 3 6.90 -37.47 14.93
CA SER A 3 6.98 -37.55 13.48
C SER A 3 6.04 -36.54 12.81
N ARG A 4 6.60 -35.67 11.96
CA ARG A 4 5.84 -34.74 11.11
C ARG A 4 4.91 -35.55 10.19
N PRO A 5 3.60 -35.27 10.13
CA PRO A 5 2.72 -35.92 9.17
C PRO A 5 3.16 -35.58 7.74
N GLN A 6 3.27 -36.62 6.92
CA GLN A 6 3.68 -36.54 5.52
C GLN A 6 2.67 -35.70 4.73
N GLY A 7 3.15 -34.62 4.10
CA GLY A 7 2.33 -33.56 3.49
C GLY A 7 2.54 -32.17 4.08
N ALA A 8 3.47 -32.01 5.03
CA ALA A 8 3.78 -30.74 5.70
C ALA A 8 4.14 -29.63 4.68
N THR A 9 3.19 -28.72 4.45
CA THR A 9 3.43 -27.43 3.78
C THR A 9 4.53 -26.71 4.56
N GLN A 10 5.68 -26.45 3.93
CA GLN A 10 6.79 -25.72 4.56
C GLN A 10 6.32 -24.30 4.88
N GLY A 11 6.03 -24.02 6.15
CA GLY A 11 5.64 -22.68 6.56
C GLY A 11 5.74 -22.47 8.06
N TYR A 12 5.61 -21.21 8.47
CA TYR A 12 5.78 -20.80 9.85
C TYR A 12 4.57 -21.21 10.70
N ILE A 13 4.82 -22.00 11.74
CA ILE A 13 3.86 -22.39 12.77
C ILE A 13 4.47 -21.97 14.10
N ASN A 14 3.73 -21.21 14.92
CA ASN A 14 4.21 -20.83 16.24
C ASN A 14 3.88 -21.92 17.27
N PRO A 15 4.88 -22.49 17.98
CA PRO A 15 4.65 -23.49 19.03
C PRO A 15 3.77 -23.00 20.20
N ASN A 16 3.67 -21.69 20.41
CA ASN A 16 2.95 -21.10 21.54
C ASN A 16 1.43 -20.98 21.28
N TRP A 17 0.97 -21.27 20.07
CA TRP A 17 -0.46 -21.20 19.72
C TRP A 17 -1.04 -22.61 19.55
N PRO A 18 -2.33 -22.82 19.89
CA PRO A 18 -2.99 -24.07 19.62
C PRO A 18 -2.91 -24.42 18.12
N PRO A 19 -2.76 -25.72 17.78
CA PRO A 19 -2.67 -26.14 16.39
C PRO A 19 -3.95 -25.77 15.61
N PRO A 20 -3.82 -25.41 14.32
CA PRO A 20 -4.98 -25.06 13.48
C PRO A 20 -5.90 -26.27 13.35
N GLY A 21 -7.19 -26.06 13.61
CA GLY A 21 -8.17 -27.15 13.67
C GLY A 21 -9.61 -26.74 13.41
N GLU A 22 -9.89 -25.44 13.25
CA GLU A 22 -11.21 -24.95 12.92
C GLU A 22 -11.37 -24.73 11.40
N ASP A 23 -12.62 -24.78 10.93
CA ASP A 23 -12.94 -24.43 9.55
C ASP A 23 -12.50 -22.98 9.24
N GLY A 24 -11.81 -22.81 8.11
CA GLY A 24 -11.25 -21.53 7.69
C GLY A 24 -9.89 -21.15 8.31
N ASP A 25 -9.26 -22.06 9.07
CA ASP A 25 -7.86 -21.93 9.45
C ASP A 25 -6.93 -22.37 8.30
N ALA A 26 -5.81 -21.67 8.16
CA ALA A 26 -4.68 -22.11 7.35
C ALA A 26 -3.79 -23.07 8.13
N VAL A 27 -3.17 -24.02 7.42
CA VAL A 27 -2.19 -24.96 8.01
C VAL A 27 -0.97 -24.24 8.58
N ILE A 28 -0.67 -23.04 8.09
CA ILE A 28 0.43 -22.19 8.51
C ILE A 28 -0.04 -20.76 8.80
N ILE A 29 0.77 -20.00 9.52
CA ILE A 29 0.54 -18.56 9.68
C ILE A 29 0.94 -17.87 8.38
N ILE A 30 -0.05 -17.38 7.62
CA ILE A 30 0.12 -16.81 6.27
C ILE A 30 1.07 -15.58 6.29
N TYR A 31 1.14 -14.86 7.41
CA TYR A 31 2.06 -13.73 7.60
C TYR A 31 3.54 -14.12 7.52
N GLY A 32 3.89 -15.39 7.73
CA GLY A 32 5.29 -15.85 7.84
C GLY A 32 5.96 -15.51 9.18
N TYR A 33 5.28 -14.76 10.05
CA TYR A 33 5.70 -14.41 11.41
C TYR A 33 4.45 -14.26 12.29
N THR A 34 4.63 -14.20 13.61
CA THR A 34 3.51 -13.86 14.51
C THR A 34 3.33 -12.35 14.61
N PRO A 35 2.16 -11.81 14.24
CA PRO A 35 1.89 -10.39 14.38
C PRO A 35 2.04 -9.95 15.84
N LYS A 36 2.86 -8.91 16.09
CA LYS A 36 3.03 -8.37 17.45
C LYS A 36 1.87 -7.46 17.81
N PHE A 37 1.23 -7.74 18.94
CA PHE A 37 0.09 -6.96 19.44
C PHE A 37 0.43 -5.47 19.66
N ALA A 38 1.65 -5.16 20.14
CA ALA A 38 2.10 -3.78 20.37
C ALA A 38 2.12 -2.93 19.10
N LEU A 39 2.55 -3.49 17.97
CA LEU A 39 2.61 -2.77 16.68
C LEU A 39 1.21 -2.44 16.16
N TYR A 40 0.27 -3.37 16.35
CA TYR A 40 -1.13 -3.13 16.04
C TYR A 40 -1.72 -1.97 16.85
N ILE A 41 -1.54 -1.97 18.18
CA ILE A 41 -2.07 -0.90 19.04
C ILE A 41 -1.45 0.45 18.68
N PHE A 42 -0.14 0.49 18.42
CA PHE A 42 0.54 1.70 17.98
C PHE A 42 -0.07 2.25 16.69
N ALA A 43 -0.22 1.40 15.66
CA ALA A 43 -0.80 1.81 14.38
C ALA A 43 -2.26 2.27 14.55
N LEU A 44 -3.06 1.54 15.32
CA LEU A 44 -4.46 1.91 15.58
C LEU A 44 -4.58 3.30 16.21
N VAL A 45 -3.78 3.59 17.25
CA VAL A 45 -3.79 4.91 17.90
C VAL A 45 -3.32 5.99 16.94
N LEU A 46 -2.29 5.73 16.14
CA LEU A 46 -1.75 6.66 15.16
C LEU A 46 -2.80 7.01 14.09
N PHE A 47 -3.39 6.03 13.43
CA PHE A 47 -4.40 6.29 12.40
C PHE A 47 -5.69 6.87 12.97
N PHE A 48 -6.09 6.47 14.17
CA PHE A 48 -7.25 7.06 14.84
C PHE A 48 -7.04 8.55 15.17
N THR A 49 -5.88 8.90 15.73
CA THR A 49 -5.56 10.31 16.06
C THR A 49 -5.40 11.17 14.80
N LEU A 50 -4.74 10.64 13.76
CA LEU A 50 -4.66 11.30 12.45
C LEU A 50 -6.04 11.46 11.80
N GLY A 51 -6.90 10.45 11.90
CA GLY A 51 -8.26 10.46 11.37
C GLY A 51 -9.14 11.50 12.06
N LEU A 52 -9.04 11.63 13.38
CA LEU A 52 -9.72 12.69 14.12
C LEU A 52 -9.22 14.08 13.71
N GLY A 53 -7.91 14.25 13.58
CA GLY A 53 -7.31 15.51 13.12
C GLY A 53 -7.77 15.88 11.71
N ASN A 54 -7.76 14.92 10.78
CA ASN A 54 -8.21 15.12 9.41
C ASN A 54 -9.72 15.40 9.34
N GLY A 55 -10.53 14.62 10.07
CA GLY A 55 -11.98 14.82 10.14
C GLY A 55 -12.37 16.19 10.71
N TRP A 56 -11.65 16.64 11.74
CA TRP A 56 -11.81 17.99 12.28
C TRP A 56 -11.44 19.07 11.27
N GLN A 57 -10.33 18.92 10.55
CA GLN A 57 -9.91 19.87 9.50
C GLN A 57 -10.94 19.93 8.35
N VAL A 58 -11.40 18.78 7.87
CA VAL A 58 -12.42 18.69 6.79
C VAL A 58 -13.71 19.37 7.21
N SER A 59 -14.15 19.15 8.45
CA SER A 59 -15.38 19.74 8.99
C SER A 59 -15.26 21.24 9.22
N LYS A 60 -14.15 21.69 9.81
CA LYS A 60 -13.92 23.10 10.16
C LYS A 60 -13.68 23.98 8.93
N TYR A 61 -12.82 23.54 8.01
CA TYR A 61 -12.45 24.31 6.82
C TYR A 61 -13.33 24.00 5.60
N ARG A 62 -14.33 23.12 5.77
CA ARG A 62 -15.27 22.72 4.71
C ARG A 62 -14.56 22.19 3.45
N THR A 63 -13.40 21.57 3.62
CA THR A 63 -12.56 21.03 2.55
C THR A 63 -13.02 19.64 2.15
N TRP A 64 -14.28 19.49 1.73
CA TRP A 64 -14.89 18.20 1.34
C TRP A 64 -14.10 17.42 0.29
N TYR A 65 -13.32 18.11 -0.53
CA TYR A 65 -12.39 17.53 -1.49
C TYR A 65 -11.32 16.61 -0.85
N PHE A 66 -11.03 16.76 0.44
CA PHE A 66 -10.12 15.90 1.22
C PHE A 66 -10.81 14.71 1.90
N SER A 67 -12.12 14.52 1.71
CA SER A 67 -12.86 13.41 2.31
C SER A 67 -12.33 12.03 1.92
N THR A 68 -11.66 11.90 0.77
CA THR A 68 -10.99 10.66 0.35
C THR A 68 -9.93 10.23 1.35
N MET A 69 -9.17 11.17 1.93
CA MET A 69 -8.15 10.87 2.94
C MET A 69 -8.78 10.33 4.23
N LEU A 70 -9.95 10.84 4.62
CA LEU A 70 -10.70 10.33 5.76
C LEU A 70 -11.15 8.88 5.52
N VAL A 71 -11.64 8.58 4.31
CA VAL A 71 -12.01 7.21 3.92
C VAL A 71 -10.80 6.28 3.97
N GLY A 72 -9.65 6.69 3.44
CA GLY A 72 -8.40 5.90 3.54
C GLY A 72 -8.00 5.63 5.00
N THR A 73 -8.13 6.62 5.88
CA THR A 73 -7.81 6.45 7.30
C THR A 73 -8.75 5.46 7.99
N VAL A 74 -10.05 5.46 7.64
CA VAL A 74 -11.01 4.46 8.13
C VAL A 74 -10.65 3.06 7.65
N PHE A 75 -10.21 2.92 6.40
CA PHE A 75 -9.73 1.65 5.87
C PHE A 75 -8.55 1.13 6.69
N GLU A 76 -7.56 1.97 6.98
CA GLU A 76 -6.42 1.56 7.81
C GLU A 76 -6.84 1.12 9.22
N ILE A 77 -7.76 1.84 9.87
CA ILE A 77 -8.29 1.46 11.17
C ILE A 77 -8.92 0.05 11.13
N ILE A 78 -9.77 -0.23 10.13
CA ILE A 78 -10.41 -1.54 9.97
C ILE A 78 -9.37 -2.63 9.71
N GLY A 79 -8.39 -2.35 8.84
CA GLY A 79 -7.31 -3.27 8.50
C GLY A 79 -6.49 -3.65 9.74
N TYR A 80 -6.06 -2.66 10.51
CA TYR A 80 -5.34 -2.90 11.75
C TYR A 80 -6.20 -3.62 12.79
N ILE A 81 -7.50 -3.32 12.93
CA ILE A 81 -8.38 -4.09 13.84
C ILE A 81 -8.37 -5.58 13.48
N ALA A 82 -8.52 -5.93 12.20
CA ALA A 82 -8.45 -7.32 11.76
C ALA A 82 -7.08 -7.96 12.04
N ARG A 83 -6.00 -7.20 11.86
CA ARG A 83 -4.63 -7.62 12.21
C ARG A 83 -4.46 -7.85 13.72
N GLY A 84 -5.08 -7.02 14.56
CA GLY A 84 -5.10 -7.18 16.01
C GLY A 84 -5.89 -8.41 16.47
N LEU A 85 -7.03 -8.69 15.83
CA LEU A 85 -7.81 -9.90 16.05
C LEU A 85 -7.00 -11.16 15.68
N SER A 86 -6.28 -11.12 14.57
CA SER A 86 -5.35 -12.19 14.19
C SER A 86 -4.25 -12.40 15.23
N ALA A 87 -3.66 -11.32 15.76
CA ALA A 87 -2.61 -11.39 16.77
C ALA A 87 -3.08 -11.95 18.13
N LYS A 88 -4.32 -11.68 18.54
CA LYS A 88 -4.83 -11.97 19.89
C LYS A 88 -5.73 -13.21 19.95
N ARG A 89 -6.47 -13.52 18.88
CA ARG A 89 -7.44 -14.62 18.89
C ARG A 89 -6.94 -15.83 18.12
N ASN A 90 -6.62 -15.65 16.85
CA ASN A 90 -6.19 -16.77 16.00
C ASN A 90 -5.37 -16.26 14.81
N PRO A 91 -4.04 -16.50 14.79
CA PRO A 91 -3.17 -16.10 13.68
C PRO A 91 -3.32 -16.98 12.43
N TYR A 92 -4.03 -18.10 12.52
CA TYR A 92 -4.26 -19.05 11.43
C TYR A 92 -5.53 -18.75 10.62
N LYS A 93 -6.48 -17.97 11.16
CA LYS A 93 -7.74 -17.64 10.44
C LYS A 93 -7.46 -16.84 9.16
N VAL A 94 -7.84 -17.40 8.02
CA VAL A 94 -7.65 -16.78 6.70
C VAL A 94 -8.49 -15.50 6.57
N SER A 95 -9.68 -15.45 7.17
CA SER A 95 -10.56 -14.27 7.11
C SER A 95 -9.91 -13.01 7.70
N TYR A 96 -9.25 -13.12 8.87
CA TYR A 96 -8.54 -11.99 9.47
C TYR A 96 -7.38 -11.50 8.59
N PHE A 97 -6.65 -12.43 7.97
CA PHE A 97 -5.58 -12.11 7.04
C PHE A 97 -6.10 -11.39 5.78
N VAL A 98 -7.19 -11.88 5.18
CA VAL A 98 -7.77 -11.29 3.97
C VAL A 98 -8.34 -9.90 4.24
N ILE A 99 -9.09 -9.73 5.34
CA ILE A 99 -9.66 -8.43 5.72
C ILE A 99 -8.53 -7.42 5.95
N GLN A 100 -7.53 -7.74 6.77
CA GLN A 100 -6.44 -6.79 7.00
C GLN A 100 -5.66 -6.49 5.72
N TYR A 101 -5.45 -7.48 4.86
CA TYR A 101 -4.69 -7.28 3.62
C TYR A 101 -5.46 -6.36 2.67
N PHE A 102 -6.75 -6.60 2.49
CA PHE A 102 -7.62 -5.78 1.65
C PHE A 102 -7.62 -4.32 2.10
N PHE A 103 -7.95 -4.07 3.37
CA PHE A 103 -8.13 -2.70 3.85
C PHE A 103 -6.83 -1.91 3.88
N ILE A 104 -5.70 -2.53 4.25
CA ILE A 104 -4.38 -1.88 4.25
C ILE A 104 -3.90 -1.61 2.82
N VAL A 105 -4.09 -2.54 1.88
CA VAL A 105 -3.57 -2.40 0.51
C VAL A 105 -4.42 -1.45 -0.34
N VAL A 106 -5.71 -1.27 -0.03
CA VAL A 106 -6.59 -0.33 -0.75
C VAL A 106 -6.42 1.12 -0.28
N GLU A 107 -5.95 1.35 0.95
CA GLU A 107 -5.78 2.69 1.51
C GLU A 107 -4.93 3.66 0.64
N PRO A 108 -3.78 3.25 0.05
CA PRO A 108 -2.93 4.12 -0.75
C PRO A 108 -3.64 4.77 -1.93
N VAL A 109 -4.64 4.10 -2.52
CA VAL A 109 -5.46 4.62 -3.63
C VAL A 109 -6.18 5.91 -3.19
N PHE A 110 -6.72 5.92 -1.97
CA PHE A 110 -7.44 7.06 -1.43
C PHE A 110 -6.51 8.22 -1.06
N PHE A 111 -5.33 7.91 -0.52
CA PHE A 111 -4.30 8.90 -0.21
C PHE A 111 -3.74 9.54 -1.48
N ALA A 112 -3.48 8.74 -2.52
CA ALA A 112 -3.12 9.23 -3.84
C ALA A 112 -4.20 10.19 -4.38
N ALA A 113 -5.47 9.79 -4.35
CA ALA A 113 -6.58 10.63 -4.80
C ALA A 113 -6.64 11.98 -4.05
N ALA A 114 -6.38 11.99 -2.74
CA ALA A 114 -6.29 13.23 -1.95
C ALA A 114 -5.13 14.13 -2.40
N ILE A 115 -3.91 13.58 -2.53
CA ILE A 115 -2.71 14.32 -2.96
C ILE A 115 -2.94 14.94 -4.35
N TYR A 116 -3.53 14.20 -5.27
CA TYR A 116 -3.80 14.72 -6.61
C TYR A 116 -4.89 15.79 -6.66
N THR A 117 -5.85 15.73 -5.73
CA THR A 117 -6.85 16.78 -5.59
C THR A 117 -6.19 18.09 -5.15
N VAL A 118 -5.24 18.02 -4.21
CA VAL A 118 -4.40 19.18 -3.82
C VAL A 118 -3.60 19.70 -4.99
N LEU A 119 -2.90 18.82 -5.71
CA LEU A 119 -2.10 19.19 -6.87
C LEU A 119 -2.97 19.87 -7.95
N SER A 120 -4.18 19.37 -8.16
CA SER A 120 -5.14 19.95 -9.12
C SER A 120 -5.60 21.36 -8.73
N ILE A 121 -5.77 21.62 -7.43
CA ILE A 121 -6.09 22.96 -6.91
C ILE A 121 -4.87 23.88 -7.07
N LEU A 122 -3.68 23.40 -6.73
CA LEU A 122 -2.43 24.16 -6.83
C LEU A 122 -2.15 24.60 -8.26
N ILE A 123 -2.25 23.69 -9.24
CA ILE A 123 -2.03 24.00 -10.66
C ILE A 123 -3.01 25.07 -11.17
N ARG A 124 -4.25 25.09 -10.66
CA ARG A 124 -5.25 26.11 -11.02
C ARG A 124 -5.02 27.45 -10.32
N ALA A 125 -4.39 27.44 -9.15
CA ALA A 125 -4.14 28.63 -8.36
C ALA A 125 -2.88 29.39 -8.83
N THR A 126 -1.94 28.72 -9.50
CA THR A 126 -0.69 29.34 -9.99
C THR A 126 -0.88 29.99 -11.37
N PRO A 127 -0.57 31.29 -11.54
CA PRO A 127 -0.48 31.93 -12.85
C PRO A 127 0.51 31.17 -13.74
N ASP A 128 0.15 30.84 -14.98
CA ASP A 128 0.93 29.99 -15.91
C ASP A 128 1.15 28.52 -15.51
N GLY A 129 0.45 28.01 -14.48
CA GLY A 129 0.57 26.62 -14.03
C GLY A 129 0.22 25.57 -15.10
N THR A 130 -0.66 25.92 -16.05
CA THR A 130 -1.04 25.04 -17.16
C THR A 130 0.06 24.88 -18.21
N ARG A 131 1.00 25.83 -18.30
CA ARG A 131 2.08 25.84 -19.30
C ARG A 131 3.27 24.98 -18.90
N HIS A 132 3.45 24.76 -17.58
CA HIS A 132 4.52 23.96 -16.99
C HIS A 132 4.12 22.50 -16.74
N ALA A 133 2.85 22.12 -16.99
CA ALA A 133 2.38 20.76 -16.88
C ALA A 133 2.53 20.04 -18.24
N PRO A 134 3.53 19.14 -18.43
CA PRO A 134 3.77 18.48 -19.72
C PRO A 134 2.60 17.58 -20.18
N LEU A 135 1.69 17.22 -19.27
CA LEU A 135 0.49 16.42 -19.53
C LEU A 135 -0.68 17.03 -18.76
N ARG A 136 -1.90 16.91 -19.31
CA ARG A 136 -3.12 17.36 -18.61
C ARG A 136 -3.20 16.66 -17.24
N PRO A 137 -3.28 17.40 -16.11
CA PRO A 137 -3.24 16.82 -14.76
C PRO A 137 -4.30 15.73 -14.53
N LYS A 138 -5.46 15.87 -15.18
CA LYS A 138 -6.54 14.87 -15.14
C LYS A 138 -6.17 13.52 -15.77
N LEU A 139 -5.36 13.50 -16.84
CA LEU A 139 -4.94 12.25 -17.48
C LEU A 139 -3.96 11.49 -16.59
N ILE A 140 -2.96 12.18 -16.03
CA ILE A 140 -2.01 11.57 -15.08
C ILE A 140 -2.76 10.98 -13.88
N LEU A 141 -3.70 11.74 -13.32
CA LEU A 141 -4.53 11.33 -12.20
C LEU A 141 -5.29 10.03 -12.49
N TRP A 142 -6.06 10.01 -13.59
CA TRP A 142 -6.88 8.85 -13.94
C TRP A 142 -6.03 7.63 -14.29
N THR A 143 -4.92 7.80 -15.01
CA THR A 143 -3.99 6.70 -15.30
C THR A 143 -3.44 6.12 -14.01
N PHE A 144 -2.94 6.96 -13.09
CA PHE A 144 -2.34 6.48 -11.85
C PHE A 144 -3.35 5.76 -10.95
N ILE A 145 -4.53 6.36 -10.72
CA ILE A 145 -5.60 5.72 -9.93
C ILE A 145 -6.01 4.38 -10.55
N THR A 146 -6.18 4.32 -11.87
CA THR A 146 -6.61 3.09 -12.54
C THR A 146 -5.54 2.00 -12.43
N CYS A 147 -4.26 2.34 -12.64
CA CYS A 147 -3.15 1.42 -12.45
C CYS A 147 -3.07 0.90 -11.00
N ASP A 148 -3.24 1.78 -10.02
CA ASP A 148 -3.17 1.42 -8.59
C ASP A 148 -4.33 0.53 -8.15
N VAL A 149 -5.54 0.82 -8.62
CA VAL A 149 -6.72 -0.04 -8.40
C VAL A 149 -6.51 -1.42 -9.02
N ILE A 150 -6.05 -1.50 -10.27
CA ILE A 150 -5.78 -2.79 -10.94
C ILE A 150 -4.70 -3.56 -10.17
N ALA A 151 -3.61 -2.90 -9.79
CA ALA A 151 -2.52 -3.52 -9.04
C ALA A 151 -3.00 -4.05 -7.67
N THR A 152 -3.83 -3.27 -6.98
CA THR A 152 -4.42 -3.64 -5.69
C THR A 152 -5.34 -4.85 -5.83
N VAL A 153 -6.19 -4.88 -6.86
CA VAL A 153 -7.06 -6.04 -7.15
C VAL A 153 -6.21 -7.31 -7.36
N ILE A 154 -5.17 -7.23 -8.19
CA ILE A 154 -4.26 -8.37 -8.43
C ILE A 154 -3.60 -8.83 -7.14
N GLN A 155 -3.13 -7.89 -6.31
CA GLN A 155 -2.51 -8.18 -5.01
C GLN A 155 -3.47 -8.90 -4.06
N ILE A 156 -4.70 -8.39 -3.92
CA ILE A 156 -5.73 -8.99 -3.06
C ILE A 156 -6.08 -10.39 -3.55
N LEU A 157 -6.31 -10.57 -4.85
CA LEU A 157 -6.63 -11.87 -5.43
C LEU A 157 -5.49 -12.87 -5.19
N GLY A 158 -4.24 -12.45 -5.38
CA GLY A 158 -3.07 -13.28 -5.07
C GLY A 158 -3.04 -13.70 -3.60
N ALA A 159 -3.24 -12.76 -2.67
CA ALA A 159 -3.26 -13.02 -1.23
C ALA A 159 -4.40 -13.97 -0.81
N VAL A 160 -5.59 -13.80 -1.37
CA VAL A 160 -6.75 -14.68 -1.12
C VAL A 160 -6.49 -16.09 -1.66
N LEU A 161 -5.98 -16.22 -2.89
CA LEU A 161 -5.67 -17.52 -3.48
C LEU A 161 -4.65 -18.30 -2.65
N ILE A 162 -3.61 -17.61 -2.15
CA ILE A 162 -2.60 -18.21 -1.27
C ILE A 162 -3.24 -18.63 0.06
N GLY A 163 -4.06 -17.77 0.68
CA GLY A 163 -4.74 -18.07 1.93
C GLY A 163 -5.67 -19.28 1.83
N VAL A 164 -6.49 -19.34 0.77
CA VAL A 164 -7.40 -20.47 0.50
C VAL A 164 -6.64 -21.75 0.18
N ALA A 165 -5.53 -21.67 -0.56
CA ALA A 165 -4.68 -22.83 -0.84
C ALA A 165 -4.13 -23.44 0.47
N TYR A 166 -3.64 -22.60 1.38
CA TYR A 166 -3.17 -23.04 2.69
C TYR A 166 -4.28 -23.58 3.60
N SER A 167 -5.50 -23.05 3.52
CA SER A 167 -6.65 -23.61 4.26
C SER A 167 -7.05 -24.99 3.71
N ASN A 168 -7.03 -25.15 2.38
CA ASN A 168 -7.32 -26.41 1.70
C ASN A 168 -6.14 -27.41 1.70
N ARG A 169 -5.08 -27.17 2.49
CA ARG A 169 -3.87 -28.00 2.58
C ARG A 169 -3.18 -28.27 1.24
N ARG A 170 -3.37 -27.39 0.25
CA ARG A 170 -2.68 -27.44 -1.04
C ARG A 170 -1.39 -26.66 -0.94
N ASP A 171 -0.32 -27.16 -1.56
CA ASP A 171 0.95 -26.45 -1.62
C ASP A 171 0.86 -25.30 -2.66
N PRO A 172 0.86 -24.03 -2.25
CA PRO A 172 0.77 -22.90 -3.17
C PRO A 172 2.11 -22.60 -3.85
N THR A 173 3.18 -23.35 -3.58
CA THR A 173 4.50 -23.12 -4.20
C THR A 173 4.44 -23.16 -5.74
N ARG A 174 3.50 -23.93 -6.31
CA ARG A 174 3.21 -23.94 -7.76
C ARG A 174 2.54 -22.67 -8.28
N LEU A 175 1.84 -21.92 -7.42
CA LEU A 175 1.32 -20.58 -7.74
C LEU A 175 2.44 -19.52 -7.71
N ILE A 176 3.60 -19.84 -7.13
CA ILE A 176 4.63 -18.86 -6.71
C ILE A 176 6.00 -19.03 -7.44
N THR A 177 6.25 -20.06 -8.29
CA THR A 177 7.63 -20.35 -8.80
C THR A 177 7.70 -20.56 -10.33
N PRO A 178 8.76 -20.12 -11.09
CA PRO A 178 10.11 -19.65 -10.71
C PRO A 178 10.49 -18.19 -11.07
N SER A 179 9.63 -17.37 -11.68
CA SER A 179 10.01 -16.02 -12.14
C SER A 179 10.06 -14.94 -11.05
N SER A 180 9.78 -15.31 -9.79
CA SER A 180 9.60 -14.35 -8.69
C SER A 180 10.89 -13.61 -8.33
N LYS A 181 12.05 -14.29 -8.28
CA LYS A 181 13.33 -13.61 -7.96
C LYS A 181 13.73 -12.59 -9.02
N VAL A 182 13.57 -12.93 -10.30
CA VAL A 182 13.87 -12.03 -11.42
C VAL A 182 12.89 -10.87 -11.46
N PHE A 183 11.60 -11.14 -11.19
CA PHE A 183 10.57 -10.11 -11.07
C PHE A 183 10.83 -9.16 -9.89
N TYR A 184 11.17 -9.68 -8.70
CA TYR A 184 11.49 -8.84 -7.55
C TYR A 184 12.76 -8.03 -7.78
N ALA A 185 13.77 -8.61 -8.44
CA ALA A 185 14.99 -7.90 -8.80
C ALA A 185 14.73 -6.80 -9.84
N SER A 186 13.93 -7.07 -10.88
CA SER A 186 13.60 -6.09 -11.91
C SER A 186 12.71 -4.98 -11.36
N PHE A 187 11.74 -5.32 -10.52
CA PHE A 187 10.89 -4.35 -9.83
C PHE A 187 11.70 -3.45 -8.89
N TRP A 188 12.60 -4.03 -8.10
CA TRP A 188 13.47 -3.26 -7.20
C TRP A 188 14.40 -2.32 -7.99
N LEU A 189 14.98 -2.78 -9.10
CA LEU A 189 15.84 -1.97 -9.97
C LEU A 189 15.05 -0.86 -10.69
N ALA A 190 13.81 -1.13 -11.09
CA ALA A 190 12.92 -0.12 -11.66
C ALA A 190 12.57 0.96 -10.64
N VAL A 191 12.22 0.59 -9.41
CA VAL A 191 11.95 1.55 -8.32
C VAL A 191 13.20 2.39 -8.01
N LEU A 192 14.37 1.76 -7.91
CA LEU A 192 15.64 2.45 -7.66
C LEU A 192 15.96 3.46 -8.78
N SER A 193 15.81 3.06 -10.04
CA SER A 193 16.10 3.95 -11.19
C SER A 193 15.15 5.15 -11.26
N ILE A 194 13.86 4.94 -10.98
CA ILE A 194 12.87 6.04 -10.89
C ILE A 194 13.22 6.98 -9.74
N TYR A 195 13.55 6.43 -8.55
CA TYR A 195 13.94 7.23 -7.39
C TYR A 195 15.18 8.08 -7.66
N LEU A 196 16.23 7.49 -8.24
CA LEU A 196 17.44 8.22 -8.63
C LEU A 196 17.12 9.32 -9.64
N ARG A 197 16.29 9.02 -10.66
CA ARG A 197 15.86 10.03 -11.65
C ARG A 197 15.12 11.21 -10.99
N ILE A 198 14.25 10.95 -10.02
CA ILE A 198 13.55 12.00 -9.27
C ILE A 198 14.54 12.83 -8.45
N CYS A 199 15.48 12.19 -7.75
CA CYS A 199 16.49 12.89 -6.95
C CYS A 199 17.39 13.79 -7.80
N PHE A 200 17.86 13.28 -8.94
CA PHE A 200 18.67 14.07 -9.88
C PHE A 200 17.88 15.24 -10.46
N ARG A 201 16.63 15.02 -10.88
CA ARG A 201 15.78 16.09 -11.39
C ARG A 201 15.45 17.13 -10.32
N LEU A 202 15.27 16.71 -9.08
CA LEU A 202 15.07 17.61 -7.94
C LEU A 202 16.34 18.42 -7.65
N ALA A 203 17.52 17.79 -7.69
CA ALA A 203 18.80 18.47 -7.53
C ALA A 203 19.07 19.48 -8.66
N GLU A 204 18.78 19.11 -9.90
CA GLU A 204 18.87 19.98 -11.08
C GLU A 204 17.88 21.15 -10.98
N THR A 205 16.64 20.90 -10.55
CA THR A 205 15.64 21.97 -10.32
C THR A 205 16.06 22.87 -9.16
N ALA A 206 16.64 22.33 -8.08
CA ALA A 206 17.13 23.11 -6.95
C ALA A 206 18.35 23.96 -7.32
N GLN A 207 19.25 23.45 -8.16
CA GLN A 207 20.38 24.20 -8.71
C GLN A 207 19.93 25.25 -9.75
N GLY A 208 18.86 24.99 -10.49
CA GLY A 208 18.21 25.97 -11.37
C GLY A 208 17.42 27.04 -10.62
N LEU A 209 16.90 26.74 -9.43
CA LEU A 209 16.20 27.68 -8.54
C LEU A 209 17.18 28.54 -7.72
N ALA A 210 18.40 28.06 -7.49
CA ALA A 210 19.48 28.77 -6.80
C ALA A 210 20.57 29.34 -7.74
N GLY A 211 20.40 29.20 -9.06
CA GLY A 211 21.35 29.64 -10.10
C GLY A 211 20.68 30.55 -11.13
N GLU A 212 21.50 31.25 -11.93
CA GLU A 212 21.18 32.33 -12.89
C GLU A 212 20.12 32.01 -14.00
N LEU A 213 19.49 30.83 -13.97
CA LEU A 213 18.60 30.31 -15.02
C LEU A 213 17.16 30.82 -14.96
N GLN A 214 16.78 31.58 -13.92
CA GLN A 214 15.53 32.38 -13.96
C GLN A 214 15.61 33.51 -15.00
N SER A 215 16.80 33.83 -15.54
CA SER A 215 16.99 34.93 -16.49
C SER A 215 16.96 34.54 -17.98
N ARG A 216 16.98 33.24 -18.34
CA ARG A 216 17.07 32.79 -19.73
C ARG A 216 16.04 31.71 -20.07
N GLU A 217 14.89 32.16 -20.57
CA GLU A 217 13.74 31.35 -21.04
C GLU A 217 14.03 30.36 -22.19
N VAL A 218 15.22 30.37 -22.79
CA VAL A 218 15.48 29.70 -24.09
C VAL A 218 15.54 28.16 -23.99
N TYR A 219 15.74 27.58 -22.81
CA TYR A 219 15.91 26.13 -22.66
C TYR A 219 14.62 25.33 -22.40
N PHE A 220 13.48 26.01 -22.22
CA PHE A 220 12.19 25.33 -22.01
C PHE A 220 11.56 24.76 -23.31
N GLY A 221 12.16 25.01 -24.47
CA GLY A 221 11.57 24.68 -25.78
C GLY A 221 12.04 23.39 -26.45
N THR A 222 13.01 22.66 -25.91
CA THR A 222 13.61 21.51 -26.62
C THR A 222 14.05 20.38 -25.70
N LEU A 223 13.11 19.74 -24.98
CA LEU A 223 13.24 18.37 -24.44
C LEU A 223 11.91 17.80 -23.96
#